data_AF-A0A0N4YM32-F1
#
_entry.id   AF-A0A0N4YM32-F1
#
_cell.length_a   1.000
_cell.length_b   1.000
_cell.length_c   1.000
_cell.angle_alpha   90.00
_cell.angle_beta   90.00
_cell.angle_gamma   90.00
#
_symmetry.space_group_name_H-M   'P 1'
#
loop_
_entity.id
_entity.type
_entity.pdbx_description
1 polymer ?
#
loop_
_entity_poly.entity_id
_entity_poly.type
_entity_poly.pdbx_seq_one_letter_code
_entity_poly.pdbx_strand_id
1 'polypeptide(L)'
;MGNCDSATAEMGKRSRKINAMIEHDKKANETVIKLLLLGAGESGKSTILKQMKIIHDNGFSQDEVQQKISVVCANTVQSIGALIDGMRALNIPFASKQSAGRDGRGIKSLGS
;
A
#
# COMPACT_ATOMS: atom_id res chain seq x y z
N MET A 1 36.17 -2.25 -43.41
CA MET A 1 36.45 -2.50 -41.99
C MET A 1 36.36 -1.16 -41.26
N GLY A 2 35.28 -0.89 -40.53
CA GLY A 2 35.11 0.37 -39.82
C GLY A 2 33.85 0.33 -38.96
N ASN A 3 33.94 0.88 -37.75
CA ASN A 3 32.88 1.13 -36.74
C ASN A 3 32.84 0.25 -35.46
N CYS A 4 33.91 -0.44 -35.05
CA CYS A 4 33.92 -1.11 -33.73
C CYS A 4 34.38 -0.21 -32.55
N ASP A 5 35.07 0.92 -32.79
CA ASP A 5 35.65 1.75 -31.71
C ASP A 5 34.72 2.81 -31.11
N SER A 6 33.67 3.22 -31.84
CA SER A 6 32.70 4.19 -31.30
C SER A 6 31.76 3.56 -30.27
N ALA A 7 31.40 2.28 -30.47
CA ALA A 7 30.56 1.52 -29.55
C ALA A 7 31.25 1.25 -28.20
N THR A 8 32.55 0.97 -28.21
CA THR A 8 33.35 0.73 -26.98
C THR A 8 33.59 2.03 -26.20
N ALA A 9 33.82 3.15 -26.89
CA ALA A 9 33.97 4.46 -26.26
C ALA A 9 32.69 4.93 -25.57
N GLU A 10 31.52 4.80 -26.22
CA GLU A 10 30.22 5.13 -25.62
C GLU A 10 29.87 4.20 -24.46
N MET A 11 30.18 2.90 -24.56
CA MET A 11 30.03 1.95 -23.46
C MET A 11 30.91 2.32 -22.26
N GLY A 12 32.15 2.76 -22.50
CA GLY A 12 33.06 3.24 -21.46
C GLY A 12 32.59 4.54 -20.79
N LYS A 13 31.93 5.46 -21.53
CA LYS A 13 31.30 6.65 -20.94
C LYS A 13 30.09 6.28 -20.09
N ARG A 14 29.25 5.35 -20.57
CA ARG A 14 28.07 4.85 -19.82
C ARG A 14 28.49 4.14 -18.54
N SER A 15 29.50 3.27 -18.61
CA SER A 15 30.06 2.58 -17.45
C SER A 15 30.59 3.55 -16.39
N ARG A 16 31.33 4.59 -16.81
CA ARG A 16 31.78 5.65 -15.90
C ARG A 16 30.64 6.41 -15.24
N LYS A 17 29.58 6.75 -15.99
CA LYS A 17 28.38 7.39 -15.42
C LYS A 17 27.70 6.50 -14.40
N ILE A 18 27.55 5.20 -14.68
CA ILE A 18 26.96 4.23 -13.75
C ILE A 18 27.79 4.15 -12.46
N ASN A 19 29.11 4.02 -12.56
CA ASN A 19 29.98 3.96 -11.38
C ASN A 19 29.90 5.25 -10.53
N ALA A 20 29.80 6.42 -11.18
CA ALA A 20 29.61 7.67 -10.47
C ALA A 20 28.26 7.74 -9.73
N MET A 21 27.19 7.24 -10.35
CA MET A 21 25.87 7.13 -9.69
C MET A 21 25.91 6.17 -8.50
N ILE A 22 26.56 5.01 -8.65
CA ILE A 22 26.71 4.02 -7.57
C ILE A 22 27.45 4.63 -6.37
N GLU A 23 28.55 5.34 -6.60
CA GLU A 23 29.32 5.94 -5.52
C GLU A 23 28.55 7.06 -4.82
N HIS A 24 27.80 7.86 -5.60
CA HIS A 24 26.91 8.87 -5.05
C HIS A 24 25.81 8.25 -4.15
N ASP A 25 25.13 7.22 -4.65
CA ASP A 25 24.05 6.54 -3.91
C ASP A 25 24.58 5.83 -2.66
N LYS A 26 25.79 5.26 -2.74
CA LYS A 26 26.46 4.66 -1.57
C LYS A 26 26.68 5.70 -0.48
N LYS A 27 27.24 6.86 -0.83
CA LYS A 27 27.49 7.96 0.11
C LYS A 27 26.19 8.51 0.69
N ALA A 28 25.14 8.64 -0.12
CA ALA A 28 23.82 9.03 0.38
C ALA A 28 23.28 8.01 1.39
N ASN A 29 23.38 6.72 1.08
CA ASN A 29 22.88 5.63 1.92
C ASN A 29 23.65 5.48 3.25
N GLU A 30 24.93 5.85 3.29
CA GLU A 30 25.74 5.88 4.53
C GLU A 30 25.16 6.84 5.58
N THR A 31 24.45 7.88 5.15
CA THR A 31 23.81 8.86 6.05
C THR A 31 22.38 8.47 6.46
N VAL A 32 21.81 7.41 5.87
CA VAL A 32 20.42 7.00 6.11
C VAL A 32 20.31 6.20 7.41
N ILE A 33 19.48 6.69 8.34
CA ILE A 33 19.13 5.99 9.57
C ILE A 33 17.99 5.01 9.29
N LYS A 34 18.21 3.72 9.57
CA LYS A 34 17.20 2.65 9.40
C LYS A 34 16.51 2.35 10.72
N LEU A 35 15.18 2.43 10.74
CA LEU A 35 14.36 2.17 11.92
C LEU A 35 13.49 0.93 11.67
N LEU A 36 13.37 0.07 12.69
CA LEU A 36 12.49 -1.11 12.68
C LEU A 36 11.37 -0.93 13.70
N LEU A 37 10.12 -0.94 13.23
CA LEU A 37 8.94 -0.90 14.09
C LEU A 37 8.44 -2.32 14.36
N LEU A 38 8.51 -2.76 15.63
CA LEU A 38 8.07 -4.08 16.07
C LEU A 38 6.77 -3.98 16.88
N GLY A 39 5.95 -5.03 16.81
CA GLY A 39 4.70 -5.12 17.56
C GLY A 39 3.77 -6.20 16.99
N ALA A 40 2.80 -6.63 17.79
CA ALA A 40 1.79 -7.63 17.40
C ALA A 40 0.99 -7.22 16.15
N GLY A 41 0.27 -8.15 15.53
CA GLY A 41 -0.72 -7.82 14.49
C GLY A 41 -1.62 -6.68 14.96
N GLU A 42 -1.98 -5.77 14.05
CA GLU A 42 -2.94 -4.67 14.32
C GLU A 42 -2.52 -3.65 15.38
N SER A 43 -1.30 -3.72 15.93
CA SER A 43 -0.77 -2.81 16.96
C SER A 43 -0.55 -1.34 16.50
N GLY A 44 -1.04 -0.95 15.33
CA GLY A 44 -0.93 0.42 14.82
C GLY A 44 0.40 0.80 14.17
N LYS A 45 1.31 -0.15 13.88
CA LYS A 45 2.60 0.15 13.20
C LYS A 45 2.43 0.94 11.90
N SER A 46 1.51 0.52 11.05
CA SER A 46 1.20 1.23 9.80
C SER A 46 0.58 2.61 10.04
N THR A 47 -0.09 2.81 11.19
CA THR A 47 -0.64 4.11 11.57
C THR A 47 0.49 5.08 11.93
N ILE A 48 1.50 4.63 12.67
CA ILE A 48 2.68 5.46 12.98
C ILE A 48 3.41 5.85 11.69
N LEU A 49 3.63 4.91 10.77
CA LEU A 49 4.27 5.21 9.48
C LEU A 49 3.46 6.21 8.63
N LYS A 50 2.12 6.10 8.62
CA LYS A 50 1.25 7.09 7.96
C LYS A 50 1.39 8.48 8.58
N GLN A 51 1.50 8.57 9.91
CA GLN A 51 1.71 9.86 10.57
C GLN A 51 3.09 10.45 10.27
N MET A 52 4.14 9.62 10.21
CA MET A 52 5.46 10.08 9.78
C MET A 52 5.41 10.70 8.38
N LYS A 53 4.65 10.10 7.45
CA LYS A 53 4.44 10.67 6.11
C LYS A 53 3.71 12.01 6.14
N ILE A 54 2.65 12.14 6.96
CA ILE A 54 1.92 13.40 7.12
C ILE A 54 2.83 14.52 7.65
N ILE A 55 3.68 14.22 8.63
CA ILE A 55 4.48 15.23 9.33
C ILE A 55 5.77 15.57 8.56
N HIS A 56 6.39 14.61 7.87
CA HIS A 56 7.75 14.75 7.32
C HIS A 56 7.86 14.60 5.79
N ASP A 57 6.82 14.13 5.10
CA ASP A 57 6.86 13.79 3.66
C ASP A 57 5.65 14.37 2.89
N ASN A 58 5.30 15.63 3.19
CA ASN A 58 4.25 16.42 2.50
C ASN A 58 2.86 15.75 2.40
N GLY A 59 2.55 14.77 3.25
CA GLY A 59 1.26 14.08 3.24
C GLY A 59 1.11 13.09 2.08
N PHE A 60 -0.14 12.80 1.71
CA PHE A 60 -0.46 11.80 0.67
C PHE A 60 -0.71 12.48 -0.68
N SER A 61 -0.23 11.85 -1.75
CA SER A 61 -0.53 12.30 -3.12
C SER A 61 -2.00 12.01 -3.48
N GLN A 62 -2.51 12.69 -4.51
CA GLN A 62 -3.86 12.44 -5.02
C GLN A 62 -4.05 10.99 -5.49
N ASP A 63 -3.02 10.41 -6.12
CA ASP A 63 -3.05 9.01 -6.56
C ASP A 63 -3.16 8.05 -5.37
N GLU A 64 -2.43 8.31 -4.28
CA GLU A 64 -2.52 7.49 -3.06
C GLU A 64 -3.91 7.60 -2.40
N VAL A 65 -4.49 8.79 -2.39
CA VAL A 65 -5.85 9.00 -1.88
C VAL A 65 -6.85 8.23 -2.74
N GLN A 66 -6.74 8.30 -4.06
CA GLN A 66 -7.62 7.59 -4.99
C GLN A 66 -7.53 6.06 -4.81
N GLN A 67 -6.32 5.54 -4.62
CA GLN A 67 -6.11 4.13 -4.29
C GLN A 67 -6.71 3.73 -2.94
N LYS A 68 -6.81 4.67 -1.99
CA LYS A 68 -7.37 4.39 -0.66
C LYS A 68 -8.88 4.27 -0.66
N ILE A 69 -9.58 4.91 -1.59
CA ILE A 69 -11.04 4.88 -1.67
C ILE A 69 -11.55 3.45 -1.78
N SER A 70 -10.99 2.65 -2.68
CA SER A 70 -11.40 1.25 -2.86
C SER A 70 -11.19 0.42 -1.60
N VAL A 71 -10.08 0.64 -0.88
CA VAL A 71 -9.78 -0.02 0.39
C VAL A 71 -10.79 0.36 1.46
N VAL A 72 -11.17 1.63 1.57
CA VAL A 72 -12.17 2.09 2.54
C VAL A 72 -13.53 1.47 2.24
N CYS A 73 -13.95 1.44 0.97
CA CYS A 73 -15.21 0.80 0.57
C CYS A 73 -15.20 -0.70 0.89
N ALA A 74 -14.12 -1.41 0.54
CA ALA A 74 -13.98 -2.84 0.81
C ALA A 74 -14.03 -3.14 2.32
N ASN A 75 -13.26 -2.39 3.12
CA ASN A 75 -13.25 -2.54 4.58
C ASN A 75 -14.64 -2.27 5.18
N THR A 76 -15.36 -1.27 4.67
CA THR A 76 -16.71 -0.94 5.15
C THR A 76 -17.68 -2.12 4.93
N VAL A 77 -17.69 -2.69 3.73
CA VAL A 77 -18.54 -3.85 3.41
C VAL A 77 -18.14 -5.07 4.25
N GLN A 78 -16.84 -5.32 4.40
CA GLN A 78 -16.33 -6.42 5.21
C GLN A 78 -16.70 -6.25 6.69
N SER A 79 -16.56 -5.06 7.25
CA SER A 79 -16.95 -4.76 8.63
C SER A 79 -18.45 -4.95 8.84
N ILE A 80 -19.30 -4.51 7.91
CA ILE A 80 -20.75 -4.74 7.98
C ILE A 80 -21.06 -6.25 7.95
N GLY A 81 -20.40 -7.02 7.07
CA GLY A 81 -20.53 -8.48 7.03
C GLY A 81 -20.17 -9.13 8.36
N ALA A 82 -19.02 -8.76 8.93
CA ALA A 82 -18.57 -9.26 10.22
C ALA A 82 -19.56 -8.92 11.37
N LEU A 83 -20.17 -7.73 11.33
CA LEU A 83 -21.22 -7.36 12.29
C LEU A 83 -22.46 -8.23 12.15
N ILE A 84 -22.94 -8.46 10.92
CA ILE A 84 -24.11 -9.31 10.65
C ILE A 84 -23.85 -10.75 11.13
N ASP A 85 -22.67 -11.30 10.83
CA ASP A 85 -22.31 -12.64 11.26
C ASP A 85 -22.20 -12.74 12.79
N GLY A 86 -21.64 -11.71 13.44
CA GLY A 86 -21.63 -11.58 14.89
C GLY A 86 -23.02 -11.52 15.51
N MET A 87 -23.95 -10.75 14.91
CA MET A 87 -25.34 -10.69 15.35
C MET A 87 -26.04 -12.05 15.26
N ARG A 88 -25.80 -12.81 14.18
CA ARG A 88 -26.33 -14.17 14.02
C ARG A 88 -25.76 -15.13 15.07
N ALA A 89 -24.45 -15.09 15.30
CA ALA A 89 -23.79 -15.93 16.30
C ALA A 89 -24.29 -15.64 17.73
N LEU A 90 -24.61 -14.38 18.02
CA LEU A 90 -25.12 -13.93 19.33
C LEU A 90 -26.65 -13.93 19.43
N ASN A 91 -27.37 -14.38 18.39
CA ASN A 91 -28.84 -14.34 18.31
C ASN A 91 -29.44 -12.95 18.57
N ILE A 92 -28.75 -11.89 18.15
CA ILE A 92 -29.23 -10.51 18.27
C ILE A 92 -30.15 -10.20 17.07
N PRO A 93 -31.46 -9.97 17.28
CA PRO A 93 -32.37 -9.69 16.19
C PRO A 93 -32.13 -8.29 15.61
N PHE A 94 -32.38 -8.13 14.31
CA PHE A 94 -32.41 -6.81 13.70
C PHE A 94 -33.57 -5.98 14.26
N ALA A 95 -33.34 -4.69 14.48
CA ALA A 95 -34.35 -3.77 15.00
C ALA A 95 -35.57 -3.62 14.06
N SER A 96 -35.41 -3.87 12.76
CA SER A 96 -36.51 -3.86 11.80
C SER A 96 -36.52 -5.13 10.94
N LYS A 97 -37.72 -5.65 10.63
CA LYS A 97 -37.89 -6.81 9.74
C LYS A 97 -37.46 -6.52 8.29
N GLN A 98 -37.41 -5.25 7.88
CA GLN A 98 -36.96 -4.85 6.55
C GLN A 98 -35.45 -5.03 6.35
N SER A 99 -34.68 -4.92 7.45
CA SER A 99 -33.22 -5.11 7.46
C SER A 99 -32.80 -6.59 7.28
N ALA A 100 -33.68 -7.54 7.62
CA ALA A 100 -33.41 -8.97 7.55
C ALA A 100 -33.57 -9.58 6.13
N GLY A 101 -34.30 -8.90 5.23
CA GLY A 101 -34.69 -9.47 3.93
C GLY A 101 -33.65 -9.37 2.80
N ARG A 102 -32.53 -8.66 3.00
CA ARG A 102 -31.47 -8.47 1.98
C ARG A 102 -30.26 -9.37 2.21
N ASP A 103 -30.50 -10.59 2.70
CA ASP A 103 -29.47 -11.59 2.92
C ASP A 103 -28.81 -12.02 1.60
N GLY A 104 -27.63 -11.45 1.33
CA GLY A 104 -26.43 -12.12 0.81
C GLY A 104 -26.42 -12.74 -0.59
N ARG A 105 -27.54 -12.84 -1.31
CA ARG A 105 -27.58 -13.52 -2.63
C ARG A 105 -26.97 -12.73 -3.79
N GLY A 106 -26.64 -11.44 -3.60
CA GLY A 106 -26.15 -10.57 -4.68
C GLY A 106 -24.63 -10.36 -4.77
N ILE A 107 -23.83 -10.78 -3.78
CA ILE A 107 -22.40 -10.43 -3.72
C ILE A 107 -21.51 -11.46 -4.45
N LYS A 108 -22.05 -12.63 -4.84
CA LYS A 108 -21.27 -13.69 -5.51
C LYS A 108 -21.04 -13.48 -7.02
N SER A 109 -21.49 -12.39 -7.64
CA SER A 109 -21.41 -12.23 -9.12
C SER A 109 -20.46 -11.14 -9.64
N LEU A 110 -19.59 -10.56 -8.80
CA LEU A 110 -18.66 -9.48 -9.20
C LEU A 110 -17.19 -9.95 -9.34
N GLY A 111 -16.95 -11.25 -9.46
CA GLY A 111 -15.61 -11.85 -9.51
C GLY A 111 -15.46 -12.96 -10.54
N SER A 112 -15.96 -12.77 -11.76
CA SER A 112 -15.60 -13.56 -12.95
C SER A 112 -15.53 -12.66 -14.17
#